data_AF-A0A317FIW3-F1
#
_entry.id   AF-A0A317FIW3-F1
#
_cell.length_a   1.000
_cell.length_b   1.000
_cell.length_c   1.000
_cell.angle_alpha   90.00
_cell.angle_beta   90.00
_cell.angle_gamma   90.00
#
_symmetry.space_group_name_H-M   'P 1'
#
loop_
_entity.id
_entity.type
_entity.pdbx_description
1 polymer ?
#
loop_
_entity_poly.entity_id
_entity_poly.type
_entity_poly.pdbx_seq_one_letter_code
_entity_poly.pdbx_strand_id
1 'polypeptide(L)'
;MSEHAKLEWNAPGTRLPPPVYDPRVVARAICFACEHPRRDLVVGGGGAAIALAGNLFPRLTDLAMERIGRPSQTTAEAGRAAMRDNLHAPAQDGDTHSSLSGVPNRRNSLLL
;
A
#
# COMPACT_ATOMS: atom_id res chain seq x y z
N MET A 1 5.89 -20.09 -21.76
CA MET A 1 5.27 -20.43 -20.46
C MET A 1 6.44 -20.64 -19.50
N SER A 2 6.86 -19.71 -18.64
CA SER A 2 6.11 -18.70 -17.91
C SER A 2 7.10 -17.62 -17.46
N GLU A 3 7.07 -16.46 -18.10
CA GLU A 3 7.94 -15.29 -17.82
C GLU A 3 7.08 -14.17 -17.20
N HIS A 4 6.09 -14.56 -16.38
CA HIS A 4 4.92 -13.74 -16.06
C HIS A 4 5.09 -12.75 -14.90
N ALA A 5 6.29 -12.58 -14.34
CA ALA A 5 6.47 -11.69 -13.18
C ALA A 5 7.86 -11.08 -13.00
N LYS A 6 8.61 -10.86 -14.09
CA LYS A 6 9.70 -9.88 -14.03
C LYS A 6 9.09 -8.53 -14.38
N LEU A 7 9.44 -7.46 -13.65
CA LEU A 7 9.11 -6.10 -14.07
C LEU A 7 10.03 -5.77 -15.28
N GLU A 8 9.74 -6.36 -16.45
CA GLU A 8 10.54 -6.29 -17.70
C GLU A 8 10.65 -4.88 -18.30
N TRP A 9 9.92 -3.92 -17.74
CA TRP A 9 9.81 -2.61 -18.34
C TRP A 9 10.70 -1.62 -17.59
N ASN A 10 11.20 -0.64 -18.32
CA ASN A 10 11.69 0.65 -17.82
C ASN A 10 10.51 1.41 -17.16
N ALA A 11 9.79 0.72 -16.27
CA ALA A 11 8.54 1.12 -15.69
C ALA A 11 8.82 2.17 -14.64
N PRO A 12 8.00 3.23 -14.61
CA PRO A 12 8.05 4.17 -13.51
C PRO A 12 7.87 3.42 -12.19
N GLY A 13 8.67 3.78 -11.19
CA GLY A 13 8.62 3.15 -9.87
C GLY A 13 7.23 3.20 -9.25
N THR A 14 6.95 2.24 -8.36
CA THR A 14 5.68 2.19 -7.63
C THR A 14 5.81 2.92 -6.30
N ARG A 15 4.88 3.83 -6.02
CA ARG A 15 4.79 4.53 -4.72
C ARG A 15 3.48 4.16 -4.04
N LEU A 16 3.49 4.13 -2.71
CA LEU A 16 2.27 3.97 -1.93
C LEU A 16 1.39 5.23 -2.04
N PRO A 17 0.11 5.10 -2.42
CA PRO A 17 -0.78 6.23 -2.47
C PRO A 17 -1.10 6.67 -1.02
N PRO A 18 -1.20 7.97 -0.74
CA PRO A 18 -1.57 8.45 0.58
C PRO A 18 -3.02 8.06 0.94
N PRO A 19 -3.33 7.82 2.23
CA PRO A 19 -2.47 7.95 3.39
C PRO A 19 -1.56 6.73 3.63
N VAL A 20 -0.28 6.98 3.90
CA VAL A 20 0.68 5.94 4.34
C VAL A 20 0.64 5.88 5.86
N TYR A 21 0.28 4.71 6.40
CA TYR A 21 0.26 4.45 7.84
C TYR A 21 1.61 3.95 8.32
N ASP A 22 1.99 4.32 9.54
CA ASP A 22 3.17 3.78 10.19
C ASP A 22 3.02 2.26 10.40
N PRO A 23 4.03 1.43 10.04
CA PRO A 23 3.98 -0.02 10.21
C PRO A 23 3.64 -0.47 11.64
N ARG A 24 4.01 0.33 12.66
CA ARG A 24 3.68 0.05 14.06
C ARG A 24 2.18 0.04 14.31
N VAL A 25 1.40 0.87 13.61
CA VAL A 25 -0.06 0.91 13.73
C VAL A 25 -0.66 -0.40 13.22
N VAL A 26 -0.17 -0.88 12.07
CA VAL A 26 -0.61 -2.16 11.48
C VAL A 26 -0.19 -3.33 12.37
N ALA A 27 1.05 -3.33 12.86
CA ALA A 27 1.54 -4.37 13.78
C ALA A 27 0.68 -4.47 15.05
N ARG A 28 0.34 -3.33 15.67
CA ARG A 28 -0.56 -3.32 16.84
C ARG A 28 -1.94 -3.88 16.51
N ALA A 29 -2.50 -3.51 15.36
CA ALA A 29 -3.80 -4.01 14.94
C ALA A 29 -3.81 -5.52 14.70
N ILE A 30 -2.74 -6.07 14.12
CA ILE A 30 -2.58 -7.52 13.94
C ILE A 30 -2.53 -8.23 15.29
N CYS A 31 -1.68 -7.76 16.22
CA CYS A 31 -1.64 -8.34 17.57
C CYS A 31 -3.00 -8.26 18.27
N PHE A 32 -3.67 -7.12 18.17
CA PHE A 32 -5.00 -6.93 18.74
C PHE A 32 -6.03 -7.92 18.15
N ALA A 33 -6.00 -8.15 16.84
CA ALA A 33 -6.88 -9.11 16.17
C ALA A 33 -6.61 -10.57 16.58
N CYS A 34 -5.35 -10.92 16.87
CA CYS A 34 -5.00 -12.23 17.40
C CYS A 34 -5.55 -12.48 18.80
N GLU A 35 -5.58 -11.43 19.64
CA GLU A 35 -6.13 -11.50 21.01
C GLU A 35 -7.66 -11.36 21.04
N HIS A 36 -8.24 -10.68 20.05
CA HIS A 36 -9.67 -10.36 19.98
C HIS A 36 -10.24 -10.83 18.64
N PRO A 37 -10.78 -12.06 18.55
CA PRO A 37 -11.33 -12.57 17.30
C PRO A 37 -12.49 -11.70 16.82
N ARG A 38 -12.26 -10.94 15.75
CA ARG A 38 -13.21 -10.06 15.08
C ARG A 38 -13.24 -10.42 13.60
N ARG A 39 -14.44 -10.46 13.00
CA ARG A 39 -14.62 -10.81 11.58
C ARG A 39 -13.95 -9.79 10.66
N ASP A 40 -14.05 -8.50 11.00
CA ASP A 40 -13.45 -7.40 10.26
C ASP A 40 -12.84 -6.39 11.26
N LEU A 41 -11.62 -5.93 10.98
CA LEU A 41 -10.93 -4.89 11.75
C LEU A 41 -10.39 -3.84 10.77
N VAL A 42 -10.82 -2.58 10.92
CA VAL A 42 -10.44 -1.50 10.02
C VAL A 42 -9.42 -0.60 10.69
N VAL A 43 -8.24 -0.49 10.08
CA VAL A 43 -7.12 0.32 10.59
C VAL A 43 -6.96 1.56 9.72
N GLY A 44 -7.15 2.73 10.34
CA GLY A 44 -7.01 4.01 9.68
C GLY A 44 -8.30 4.53 9.03
N GLY A 45 -8.64 5.79 9.34
CA GLY A 45 -9.91 6.40 8.92
C GLY A 45 -10.05 6.62 7.41
N GLY A 46 -8.94 6.75 6.67
CA GLY A 46 -8.97 6.93 5.21
C GLY A 46 -9.41 5.67 4.46
N GLY A 47 -8.94 4.50 4.90
CA GLY A 47 -9.32 3.22 4.28
C GLY A 47 -10.78 2.86 4.58
N ALA A 48 -11.22 3.13 5.81
CA ALA A 48 -12.63 2.97 6.20
C ALA A 48 -13.58 3.78 5.33
N ALA A 49 -13.25 5.05 5.06
CA ALA A 49 -14.07 5.93 4.24
C ALA A 49 -14.16 5.45 2.78
N ILE A 50 -13.05 5.00 2.19
CA ILE A 50 -13.03 4.45 0.83
C ILE A 50 -13.85 3.16 0.75
N ALA A 51 -13.70 2.26 1.73
CA ALA A 51 -14.48 1.03 1.79
C ALA A 51 -15.99 1.30 1.92
N LEU A 52 -16.37 2.30 2.73
CA LEU A 52 -17.76 2.70 2.87
C LEU A 52 -18.31 3.33 1.58
N ALA A 53 -17.52 4.18 0.91
CA ALA A 53 -17.88 4.77 -0.38
C ALA A 53 -18.07 3.69 -1.46
N GLY A 54 -17.21 2.67 -1.50
CA GLY A 54 -17.35 1.53 -2.42
C GLY A 54 -18.61 0.72 -2.18
N ASN A 55 -19.01 0.54 -0.92
CA ASN A 55 -20.26 -0.15 -0.58
C ASN A 55 -21.52 0.64 -0.93
N LEU A 56 -21.51 1.97 -0.71
CA LEU A 56 -22.68 2.83 -0.95
C LEU A 56 -22.79 3.29 -2.41
N PHE A 57 -21.66 3.52 -3.07
CA PHE A 57 -21.56 4.12 -4.39
C PHE A 57 -20.49 3.42 -5.25
N PRO A 58 -20.64 2.13 -5.58
CA PRO A 58 -19.60 1.34 -6.24
C PRO A 58 -19.17 1.96 -7.58
N ARG A 59 -20.11 2.33 -8.45
CA ARG A 59 -19.80 2.86 -9.80
C ARG A 59 -19.11 4.22 -9.77
N LEU A 60 -19.44 5.08 -8.80
CA LEU A 60 -18.77 6.38 -8.63
C LEU A 60 -17.36 6.19 -8.06
N THR A 61 -17.23 5.24 -7.13
CA THR A 61 -15.93 4.90 -6.54
C THR A 61 -15.01 4.31 -7.59
N ASP A 62 -15.50 3.43 -8.46
CA ASP A 62 -14.72 2.86 -9.57
C ASP A 62 -14.27 3.93 -10.57
N LEU A 63 -15.15 4.84 -10.98
CA LEU A 63 -14.79 5.93 -11.90
C LEU A 63 -13.74 6.87 -11.28
N ALA A 64 -13.86 7.15 -9.98
CA ALA A 64 -12.86 7.94 -9.27
C ALA A 64 -11.52 7.19 -9.19
N MET A 65 -11.53 5.90 -8.85
CA MET A 65 -10.32 5.08 -8.77
C MET A 65 -9.64 4.90 -10.12
N GLU A 66 -10.40 4.76 -11.22
CA GLU A 66 -9.87 4.69 -12.58
C GLU A 66 -9.06 5.96 -12.92
N ARG A 67 -9.57 7.13 -12.51
CA ARG A 67 -8.93 8.41 -12.83
C ARG A 67 -7.74 8.75 -11.95
N ILE A 68 -7.77 8.35 -10.67
CA ILE A 68 -6.79 8.81 -9.66
C ILE A 68 -5.79 7.69 -9.27
N GLY A 69 -6.17 6.43 -9.44
CA GLY A 69 -5.43 5.26 -8.95
C GLY A 69 -4.02 5.17 -9.52
N ARG A 70 -3.89 5.08 -10.85
CA ARG A 70 -2.57 4.95 -11.49
C ARG A 70 -1.64 6.14 -11.20
N PRO A 71 -2.06 7.42 -11.37
CA PRO A 71 -1.21 8.56 -11.02
C PRO A 71 -0.76 8.57 -9.56
N SER A 72 -1.60 8.08 -8.64
CA SER A 72 -1.27 8.04 -7.20
C SER A 72 -0.26 6.95 -6.82
N GLN A 73 -0.12 5.92 -7.65
CA GLN A 73 0.73 4.75 -7.40
C GLN A 73 2.01 4.72 -8.26
N THR A 74 2.18 5.68 -9.17
CA THR A 74 3.28 5.72 -10.12
C THR A 74 4.20 6.91 -9.82
N THR A 75 5.51 6.68 -9.81
CA THR A 75 6.56 7.70 -9.64
C THR A 75 7.66 7.55 -10.69
N ALA A 76 8.31 8.64 -11.08
CA ALA A 76 9.49 8.57 -11.95
C ALA A 76 10.74 8.01 -11.22
N GLU A 77 10.72 7.99 -9.87
CA GLU A 77 11.78 7.43 -9.06
C GLU A 77 11.73 5.90 -9.05
N ALA A 78 12.60 5.28 -9.83
CA ALA A 78 12.88 3.86 -9.67
C ALA A 78 13.65 3.69 -8.35
N GLY A 79 13.01 3.13 -7.31
CA GLY A 79 13.59 2.91 -5.97
C GLY A 79 14.91 2.14 -5.95
N ARG A 80 15.41 1.75 -4.77
CA ARG A 80 16.76 1.14 -4.67
C ARG A 80 16.92 -0.09 -5.56
N ALA A 81 17.95 -0.10 -6.40
CA ALA A 81 18.20 -1.15 -7.40
C ALA A 81 18.21 -2.57 -6.79
N ALA A 82 18.85 -2.74 -5.63
CA ALA A 82 18.95 -4.03 -4.92
C ALA A 82 17.62 -4.56 -4.35
N MET A 83 16.55 -3.76 -4.37
CA MET A 83 15.21 -4.10 -3.86
C MET A 83 14.11 -3.96 -4.92
N ARG A 84 14.47 -3.82 -6.20
CA ARG A 84 13.48 -3.63 -7.28
C ARG A 84 12.75 -4.92 -7.65
N ASP A 85 13.45 -6.05 -7.62
CA ASP A 85 12.89 -7.37 -7.86
C ASP A 85 13.66 -8.43 -7.07
N ASN A 86 13.06 -9.61 -6.95
CA ASN A 86 13.64 -10.80 -6.33
C ASN A 86 13.40 -12.05 -7.19
N LEU A 87 13.24 -11.89 -8.52
CA LEU A 87 12.77 -12.98 -9.38
C LEU A 87 13.87 -14.02 -9.65
N HIS A 88 15.11 -13.58 -9.86
CA HIS A 88 16.23 -14.46 -10.21
C HIS A 88 17.18 -14.75 -9.05
N ALA A 89 17.22 -13.85 -8.08
CA ALA A 89 18.03 -13.99 -6.89
C ALA A 89 17.27 -13.36 -5.72
N PRO A 90 17.48 -13.87 -4.49
CA PRO A 90 16.95 -13.21 -3.31
C PRO A 90 17.42 -11.76 -3.27
N ALA A 91 16.48 -10.83 -3.14
CA ALA A 91 16.79 -9.45 -2.79
C ALA A 91 17.27 -9.40 -1.33
N GLN A 92 17.91 -8.30 -0.95
CA GLN A 92 18.16 -7.99 0.46
C GLN A 92 16.84 -7.98 1.26
N ASP A 93 16.94 -8.15 2.58
CA ASP A 93 15.79 -8.05 3.48
C ASP A 93 15.00 -6.74 3.29
N GLY A 94 13.71 -6.79 3.63
CA GLY A 94 12.80 -5.67 3.52
C GLY A 94 13.10 -4.56 4.53
N ASP A 95 12.89 -3.31 4.13
CA ASP A 95 12.94 -2.17 5.04
C ASP A 95 11.57 -1.93 5.70
N THR A 96 11.58 -1.42 6.93
CA THR A 96 10.35 -0.97 7.61
C THR A 96 9.69 0.21 6.89
N HIS A 97 10.46 1.03 6.18
CA HIS A 97 9.97 2.23 5.50
C HIS A 97 10.39 2.25 4.04
N SER A 98 9.54 2.80 3.18
CA SER A 98 9.88 2.97 1.77
C SER A 98 11.09 3.89 1.60
N SER A 99 11.97 3.53 0.66
CA SER A 99 13.12 4.35 0.25
C SER A 99 12.74 5.54 -0.63
N LEU A 100 11.49 5.57 -1.11
CA LEU A 100 10.99 6.63 -1.98
C LEU A 100 10.55 7.81 -1.11
N SER A 101 10.99 9.02 -1.46
CA SER A 101 10.60 10.24 -0.75
C SER A 101 9.12 10.50 -0.99
N GLY A 102 8.28 10.20 0.00
CA GLY A 102 6.83 10.26 -0.09
C GLY A 102 6.17 10.78 1.19
N VAL A 103 4.89 11.15 1.06
CA VAL A 103 4.01 11.77 2.05
C VAL A 103 4.32 11.35 3.50
N PRO A 104 4.40 12.29 4.47
CA PRO A 104 4.77 11.97 5.85
C PRO A 104 3.92 10.85 6.44
N ASN A 105 4.58 9.86 7.04
CA ASN A 105 3.94 8.71 7.67
C ASN A 105 3.00 9.20 8.78
N ARG A 106 1.71 8.85 8.69
CA ARG A 106 0.78 9.09 9.78
C ARG A 106 1.07 8.08 10.90
N ARG A 107 1.64 8.58 11.99
CA ARG A 107 1.94 7.82 13.22
C ARG A 107 0.68 7.44 14.01
N ASN A 108 -0.43 8.15 13.77
CA ASN A 108 -1.65 8.02 14.55
C ASN A 108 -2.80 7.57 13.64
N SER A 109 -3.47 6.48 14.03
CA SER A 109 -4.76 6.09 13.46
C SER A 109 -5.86 6.72 14.30
N LEU A 110 -6.89 7.27 13.66
CA LEU A 110 -8.07 7.80 14.36
C LEU A 110 -8.95 6.70 15.00
N LEU A 111 -8.62 5.44 14.74
CA LEU A 111 -9.37 4.27 15.20
C LEU A 111 -8.58 3.37 16.17
N LEU A 112 -7.30 3.69 16.46
CA LEU A 112 -6.42 2.93 17.36
C LEU A 112 -5.18 3.75 17.74
#